data_AF-A0A4Q6GTC9-F1
#
_entry.id   AF-A0A4Q6GTC9-F1
#
_cell.length_a   1.000
_cell.length_b   1.000
_cell.length_c   1.000
_cell.angle_alpha   90.00
_cell.angle_beta   90.00
_cell.angle_gamma   90.00
#
_symmetry.space_group_name_H-M   'P 1'
#
loop_
_entity.id
_entity.type
_entity.pdbx_description
1 polymer ?
#
loop_
_entity_poly.entity_id
_entity_poly.type
_entity_poly.pdbx_seq_one_letter_code
_entity_poly.pdbx_strand_id
1 'polypeptide(L)'
;MSDKLLYSLARPLLFSLDAEQAHNLALPLLRRAAALGLTRLASRPAPDPRTVMGIRFPNPVGLAAGLDKDGAYIDGLAALGFGSIEIGTVTPRPQGGNPKPRIFRLPQAQGIINRMGFNNGGVDAFIANVQASRFYQDKQGVLGLNIGKNADTPIERAADDYLHCLRKVYPYASYVTVNISSPNTKNLRQLQGESELDSLLAQLKEEQLRLADQHKRYVPVALKIAPDIDGDQVRNIAGALLRHKIDGVIATNTTLSRTAVQGMQHGEEAGGLSGAPVFELSNTVIRLLKAELGDALPIIGVG
;
A
#
# COMPACT_ATOMS: atom_id res chain seq x y z
N MET A 1 -24.85 2.55 -22.05
CA MET A 1 -24.52 3.81 -21.35
C MET A 1 -23.00 3.90 -21.27
N SER A 2 -22.40 5.06 -21.54
CA SER A 2 -20.94 5.21 -21.37
C SER A 2 -20.56 4.99 -19.90
N ASP A 3 -19.40 4.36 -19.62
CA ASP A 3 -18.85 4.20 -18.26
C ASP A 3 -18.83 5.53 -17.48
N LYS A 4 -18.60 6.64 -18.20
CA LYS A 4 -18.63 8.00 -17.65
C LYS A 4 -20.00 8.40 -17.11
N LEU A 5 -21.09 7.97 -17.75
CA LEU A 5 -22.46 8.27 -17.32
C LEU A 5 -22.81 7.51 -16.04
N LEU A 6 -22.51 6.20 -15.99
CA LEU A 6 -22.74 5.40 -14.77
C LEU A 6 -21.93 5.94 -13.58
N TYR A 7 -20.67 6.30 -13.80
CA TYR A 7 -19.85 6.92 -12.76
C TYR A 7 -20.42 8.26 -12.29
N SER A 8 -20.90 9.10 -13.22
CA SER A 8 -21.50 10.39 -12.89
C SER A 8 -22.78 10.28 -12.05
N LEU A 9 -23.53 9.18 -12.17
CA LEU A 9 -24.73 8.89 -11.37
C LEU A 9 -24.39 8.25 -10.02
N ALA A 10 -23.42 7.33 -9.99
CA ALA A 10 -23.01 6.65 -8.77
C ALA A 10 -22.25 7.58 -7.80
N ARG A 11 -21.44 8.50 -8.34
CA ARG A 11 -20.56 9.35 -7.54
C ARG A 11 -21.33 10.24 -6.54
N PRO A 12 -22.38 11.01 -6.90
CA PRO A 12 -23.13 11.81 -5.93
C PRO A 12 -23.73 10.96 -4.80
N LEU A 13 -24.28 9.79 -5.11
CA LEU A 13 -24.87 8.86 -4.12
C LEU A 13 -23.80 8.31 -3.16
N LEU A 14 -22.63 7.92 -3.67
CA LEU A 14 -21.54 7.47 -2.82
C LEU A 14 -20.94 8.61 -1.98
N PHE A 15 -21.05 9.85 -2.45
CA PHE A 15 -20.56 11.04 -1.75
C PHE A 15 -21.53 11.59 -0.71
N SER A 16 -22.80 11.18 -0.72
CA SER A 16 -23.75 11.48 0.35
C SER A 16 -23.63 10.55 1.56
N LEU A 17 -22.89 9.44 1.45
CA LEU A 17 -22.62 8.53 2.57
C LEU A 17 -21.38 8.96 3.37
N ASP A 18 -21.26 8.51 4.62
CA ASP A 18 -19.98 8.53 5.33
C ASP A 18 -18.88 7.82 4.49
N ALA A 19 -17.64 8.29 4.57
CA ALA A 19 -16.56 7.78 3.74
C ALA A 19 -16.25 6.29 4.02
N GLU A 20 -16.33 5.84 5.28
CA GLU A 20 -16.12 4.43 5.61
C GLU A 20 -17.33 3.57 5.19
N GLN A 21 -18.56 4.11 5.29
CA GLN A 21 -19.76 3.42 4.78
C GLN A 21 -19.73 3.25 3.26
N ALA A 22 -19.36 4.30 2.51
CA ALA A 22 -19.23 4.22 1.06
C ALA A 22 -18.21 3.14 0.65
N HIS A 23 -17.09 3.05 1.36
CA HIS A 23 -16.08 2.02 1.17
C HIS A 23 -16.63 0.61 1.42
N ASN A 24 -17.31 0.42 2.56
CA ASN A 24 -17.92 -0.85 2.95
C ASN A 24 -19.10 -1.28 2.07
N LEU A 25 -19.68 -0.35 1.30
CA LEU A 25 -20.71 -0.65 0.30
C LEU A 25 -20.09 -0.98 -1.07
N ALA A 26 -19.13 -0.17 -1.53
CA ALA A 26 -18.60 -0.25 -2.88
C ALA A 26 -17.84 -1.56 -3.15
N LEU A 27 -17.00 -2.01 -2.21
CA LEU A 27 -16.17 -3.20 -2.41
C LEU A 27 -16.98 -4.52 -2.48
N PRO A 28 -17.97 -4.78 -1.59
CA PRO A 28 -18.85 -5.93 -1.76
C PRO A 28 -19.67 -5.89 -3.06
N LEU A 29 -20.13 -4.72 -3.49
CA LEU A 29 -20.84 -4.58 -4.78
C LEU A 29 -19.91 -4.89 -5.95
N LEU A 30 -18.68 -4.41 -5.93
CA LEU A 30 -17.67 -4.71 -6.96
C LEU A 30 -17.37 -6.21 -7.02
N ARG A 31 -17.20 -6.87 -5.88
CA ARG A 31 -17.00 -8.32 -5.82
C ARG A 31 -18.19 -9.09 -6.39
N ARG A 32 -19.43 -8.69 -6.07
CA ARG A 32 -20.64 -9.30 -6.65
C ARG A 32 -20.72 -9.07 -8.16
N ALA A 33 -20.45 -7.85 -8.63
CA ALA A 33 -20.44 -7.52 -10.04
C ALA A 33 -19.40 -8.36 -10.82
N ALA A 34 -18.21 -8.57 -10.24
CA ALA A 34 -17.19 -9.44 -10.81
C ALA A 34 -17.60 -10.91 -10.84
N ALA A 35 -18.20 -11.42 -9.77
CA ALA A 35 -18.73 -12.78 -9.72
C ALA A 35 -19.85 -13.03 -10.75
N LEU A 36 -20.64 -12.00 -11.06
CA LEU A 36 -21.67 -12.03 -12.11
C LEU A 36 -21.11 -11.74 -13.53
N GLY A 37 -19.80 -11.50 -13.66
CA GLY A 37 -19.16 -11.20 -14.95
C GLY A 37 -19.45 -9.79 -15.51
N LEU A 38 -20.13 -8.93 -14.75
CA LEU A 38 -20.53 -7.58 -15.19
C LEU A 38 -19.32 -6.64 -15.38
N THR A 39 -18.22 -6.90 -14.68
CA THR A 39 -16.98 -6.12 -14.80
C THR A 39 -16.25 -6.35 -16.12
N ARG A 40 -16.60 -7.40 -16.89
CA ARG A 40 -16.04 -7.62 -18.24
C ARG A 40 -16.45 -6.55 -19.25
N LEU A 41 -17.46 -5.76 -18.93
CA LEU A 41 -17.94 -4.64 -19.75
C LEU A 41 -17.08 -3.38 -19.59
N ALA A 42 -16.23 -3.33 -18.55
CA ALA A 42 -15.34 -2.20 -18.34
C ALA A 42 -14.17 -2.25 -19.33
N SER A 43 -13.86 -1.09 -19.90
CA SER A 43 -12.70 -0.94 -20.79
C SER A 43 -11.40 -1.20 -20.02
N ARG A 44 -10.51 -2.03 -20.56
CA ARG A 44 -9.17 -2.23 -19.98
C ARG A 44 -8.16 -1.27 -20.60
N PRO A 45 -7.18 -0.77 -19.82
CA PRO A 45 -6.07 -0.01 -20.39
C PRO A 45 -5.33 -0.82 -21.45
N ALA A 46 -4.78 -0.13 -22.46
CA ALA A 46 -3.85 -0.76 -23.39
C ALA A 46 -2.61 -1.29 -22.63
N PRO A 47 -2.05 -2.44 -23.02
CA PRO A 47 -0.82 -2.94 -22.41
C PRO A 47 0.35 -1.95 -22.56
N ASP A 48 1.09 -1.71 -21.48
CA ASP A 48 2.35 -0.94 -21.46
C ASP A 48 3.33 -1.63 -20.50
N PRO A 49 3.86 -2.81 -20.87
CA PRO A 49 4.54 -3.67 -19.92
C PRO A 49 5.86 -3.08 -19.44
N ARG A 50 6.11 -3.16 -18.12
CA ARG A 50 7.34 -2.70 -17.47
C ARG A 50 7.95 -3.82 -16.63
N THR A 51 9.27 -3.92 -16.59
CA THR A 51 9.96 -4.83 -15.67
C THR A 51 10.50 -4.05 -14.50
N VAL A 52 10.04 -4.36 -13.29
CA VAL A 52 10.37 -3.66 -12.06
C VAL A 52 10.64 -4.71 -10.98
N MET A 53 11.77 -4.61 -10.27
CA MET A 53 12.21 -5.63 -9.28
C MET A 53 12.34 -7.05 -9.88
N GLY A 54 12.57 -7.18 -11.19
CA GLY A 54 12.56 -8.46 -11.90
C GLY A 54 11.16 -9.04 -12.19
N ILE A 55 10.08 -8.30 -11.88
CA ILE A 55 8.69 -8.68 -12.15
C ILE A 55 8.19 -7.93 -13.39
N ARG A 56 7.50 -8.63 -14.29
CA ARG A 56 6.85 -8.02 -15.46
C ARG A 56 5.44 -7.54 -15.11
N PHE A 57 5.28 -6.23 -14.95
CA PHE A 57 3.99 -5.56 -14.79
C PHE A 57 3.31 -5.40 -16.16
N PRO A 58 2.01 -5.72 -16.31
CA PRO A 58 1.28 -5.55 -17.58
C PRO A 58 1.13 -4.10 -18.05
N ASN A 59 1.05 -3.16 -17.10
CA ASN A 59 1.00 -1.71 -17.32
C ASN A 59 1.57 -1.00 -16.06
N PRO A 60 1.95 0.29 -16.14
CA PRO A 60 2.62 0.98 -15.04
C PRO A 60 1.66 1.48 -13.94
N VAL A 61 0.35 1.22 -14.03
CA VAL A 61 -0.65 1.75 -13.10
C VAL A 61 -1.08 0.65 -12.13
N GLY A 62 -0.63 0.75 -10.88
CA GLY A 62 -1.00 -0.15 -9.79
C GLY A 62 -2.06 0.43 -8.86
N LEU A 63 -2.81 -0.45 -8.18
CA LEU A 63 -3.65 -0.08 -7.05
C LEU A 63 -2.82 -0.12 -5.76
N ALA A 64 -2.77 1.00 -5.04
CA ALA A 64 -2.02 1.12 -3.79
C ALA A 64 -2.70 0.39 -2.60
N ALA A 65 -1.88 -0.03 -1.62
CA ALA A 65 -2.36 -0.59 -0.36
C ALA A 65 -3.30 0.35 0.41
N GLY A 66 -4.12 -0.24 1.25
CA GLY A 66 -5.06 0.44 2.14
C GLY A 66 -6.50 0.43 1.65
N LEU A 67 -6.74 0.15 0.36
CA LEU A 67 -8.10 -0.04 -0.15
C LEU A 67 -8.63 -1.42 0.27
N ASP A 68 -8.00 -2.51 -0.15
CA ASP A 68 -8.36 -3.86 0.31
C ASP A 68 -7.36 -4.36 1.35
N LYS A 69 -7.64 -4.09 2.63
CA LYS A 69 -6.72 -4.40 3.74
C LYS A 69 -6.65 -5.89 4.05
N ASP A 70 -7.73 -6.62 3.80
CA ASP A 70 -7.86 -8.05 4.14
C ASP A 70 -7.70 -8.97 2.92
N GLY A 71 -7.52 -8.42 1.72
CA GLY A 71 -7.47 -9.21 0.48
C GLY A 71 -8.83 -9.80 0.08
N ALA A 72 -9.94 -9.27 0.61
CA ALA A 72 -11.27 -9.86 0.46
C ALA A 72 -11.96 -9.53 -0.89
N TYR A 73 -11.35 -8.67 -1.70
CA TYR A 73 -11.95 -8.09 -2.90
C TYR A 73 -11.00 -8.10 -4.13
N ILE A 74 -9.92 -8.89 -4.08
CA ILE A 74 -8.88 -8.96 -5.13
C ILE A 74 -9.48 -9.15 -6.53
N ASP A 75 -10.37 -10.14 -6.71
CA ASP A 75 -10.94 -10.46 -8.03
C ASP A 75 -11.78 -9.30 -8.61
N GLY A 76 -12.49 -8.58 -7.73
CA GLY A 76 -13.26 -7.40 -8.13
C GLY A 76 -12.35 -6.26 -8.59
N LEU A 77 -11.27 -6.01 -7.85
CA LEU A 77 -10.30 -4.97 -8.15
C LEU A 77 -9.47 -5.31 -9.40
N ALA A 78 -9.11 -6.58 -9.60
CA ALA A 78 -8.38 -7.06 -10.76
C ALA A 78 -9.13 -6.82 -12.07
N ALA A 79 -10.47 -6.88 -12.02
CA ALA A 79 -11.29 -6.62 -13.19
C ALA A 79 -11.18 -5.17 -13.71
N LEU A 80 -10.70 -4.23 -12.88
CA LEU A 80 -10.50 -2.82 -13.26
C LEU A 80 -9.25 -2.58 -14.12
N GLY A 81 -8.39 -3.60 -14.31
CA GLY A 81 -7.29 -3.54 -15.28
C GLY A 81 -5.99 -2.90 -14.78
N PHE A 82 -5.80 -2.77 -13.47
CA PHE A 82 -4.51 -2.37 -12.89
C PHE A 82 -3.40 -3.34 -13.27
N GLY A 83 -2.19 -2.83 -13.51
CA GLY A 83 -1.00 -3.63 -13.74
C GLY A 83 -0.52 -4.37 -12.48
N SER A 84 -0.84 -3.84 -11.30
CA SER A 84 -0.65 -4.53 -10.03
C SER A 84 -1.73 -4.17 -9.03
N ILE A 85 -1.95 -5.06 -8.07
CA ILE A 85 -2.78 -4.79 -6.89
C ILE A 85 -1.91 -4.97 -5.67
N GLU A 86 -1.82 -3.95 -4.83
CA GLU A 86 -1.25 -4.07 -3.49
C GLU A 86 -2.36 -4.13 -2.45
N ILE A 87 -2.47 -5.24 -1.72
CA ILE A 87 -3.41 -5.42 -0.62
C ILE A 87 -2.70 -5.31 0.74
N GLY A 88 -3.46 -5.08 1.80
CA GLY A 88 -2.93 -4.76 3.14
C GLY A 88 -3.08 -3.27 3.48
N THR A 89 -2.41 -2.73 4.50
CA THR A 89 -1.39 -3.38 5.33
C THR A 89 -1.97 -4.40 6.30
N VAL A 90 -1.44 -5.61 6.27
CA VAL A 90 -1.77 -6.68 7.22
C VAL A 90 -0.78 -6.73 8.38
N THR A 91 -1.25 -7.15 9.55
CA THR A 91 -0.43 -7.35 10.76
C THR A 91 -0.48 -8.81 11.21
N PRO A 92 0.43 -9.28 12.09
CA PRO A 92 0.39 -10.66 12.57
C PRO A 92 -0.95 -11.05 13.18
N ARG A 93 -1.43 -10.26 14.15
CA ARG A 93 -2.70 -10.44 14.84
C ARG A 93 -3.78 -9.53 14.26
N PRO A 94 -5.07 -9.92 14.34
CA PRO A 94 -6.18 -9.02 14.00
C PRO A 94 -6.20 -7.79 14.92
N GLN A 95 -6.63 -6.65 14.38
CA GLN A 95 -6.90 -5.45 15.17
C GLN A 95 -7.99 -4.59 14.54
N GLY A 96 -8.82 -3.96 15.38
CA GLY A 96 -9.96 -3.14 14.93
C GLY A 96 -9.58 -1.78 14.32
N GLY A 97 -8.34 -1.34 14.51
CA GLY A 97 -7.86 0.01 14.20
C GLY A 97 -8.37 1.08 15.17
N ASN A 98 -8.21 2.34 14.82
CA ASN A 98 -8.61 3.46 15.68
C ASN A 98 -10.16 3.62 15.72
N PRO A 99 -10.71 4.31 16.75
CA PRO A 99 -12.15 4.59 16.84
C PRO A 99 -12.69 5.40 15.65
N LYS A 100 -13.97 5.21 15.32
CA LYS A 100 -14.68 5.97 14.27
C LYS A 100 -15.22 7.31 14.82
N PRO A 101 -15.40 8.35 13.99
CA PRO A 101 -15.02 8.44 12.57
C PRO A 101 -13.50 8.59 12.39
N ARG A 102 -12.98 8.02 11.30
CA ARG A 102 -11.53 7.84 11.07
C ARG A 102 -11.10 7.98 9.61
N ILE A 103 -12.01 8.37 8.74
CA ILE A 103 -11.75 8.69 7.34
C ILE A 103 -12.67 9.87 6.95
N PHE A 104 -12.08 10.90 6.38
CA PHE A 104 -12.72 12.17 6.09
C PHE A 104 -12.40 12.56 4.67
N ARG A 105 -13.43 12.87 3.87
CA ARG A 105 -13.25 13.37 2.50
C ARG A 105 -13.10 14.88 2.55
N LEU A 106 -12.20 15.40 1.71
CA LEU A 106 -12.02 16.81 1.43
C LEU A 106 -12.25 17.02 -0.07
N PRO A 107 -13.52 17.03 -0.55
CA PRO A 107 -13.82 17.04 -1.98
C PRO A 107 -13.22 18.23 -2.73
N GLN A 108 -13.17 19.41 -2.09
CA GLN A 108 -12.61 20.64 -2.65
C GLN A 108 -11.11 20.49 -2.95
N ALA A 109 -10.39 19.75 -2.10
CA ALA A 109 -8.98 19.45 -2.28
C ALA A 109 -8.71 18.16 -3.06
N GLN A 110 -9.75 17.42 -3.47
CA GLN A 110 -9.62 16.06 -4.01
C GLN A 110 -8.79 15.15 -3.08
N GLY A 111 -8.96 15.33 -1.77
CA GLY A 111 -8.14 14.69 -0.76
C GLY A 111 -8.94 13.84 0.24
N ILE A 112 -8.22 13.01 0.99
CA ILE A 112 -8.76 12.22 2.09
C ILE A 112 -7.80 12.33 3.27
N ILE A 113 -8.34 12.61 4.47
CA ILE A 113 -7.61 12.42 5.72
C ILE A 113 -8.08 11.12 6.35
N ASN A 114 -7.16 10.26 6.78
CA ASN A 114 -7.53 9.04 7.49
C ASN A 114 -6.59 8.73 8.66
N ARG A 115 -7.18 8.15 9.70
CA ARG A 115 -6.51 7.64 10.89
C ARG A 115 -6.90 6.21 11.17
N MET A 116 -6.85 5.34 10.16
CA MET A 116 -7.40 3.97 10.26
C MET A 116 -6.68 3.09 11.30
N GLY A 117 -5.35 3.20 11.41
CA GLY A 117 -4.54 2.44 12.38
C GLY A 117 -4.45 0.94 12.07
N PHE A 118 -4.20 0.57 10.80
CA PHE A 118 -4.08 -0.82 10.32
C PHE A 118 -5.23 -1.75 10.79
N ASN A 119 -6.50 -1.37 10.61
CA ASN A 119 -7.61 -2.29 10.84
C ASN A 119 -7.55 -3.47 9.85
N ASN A 120 -7.43 -4.70 10.35
CA ASN A 120 -7.35 -5.92 9.53
C ASN A 120 -7.65 -7.18 10.36
N GLY A 121 -7.95 -8.29 9.69
CA GLY A 121 -8.26 -9.60 10.25
C GLY A 121 -7.06 -10.47 10.64
N GLY A 122 -5.83 -9.94 10.56
CA GLY A 122 -4.60 -10.67 10.83
C GLY A 122 -4.11 -11.46 9.61
N VAL A 123 -2.83 -11.86 9.65
CA VAL A 123 -2.15 -12.45 8.48
C VAL A 123 -2.74 -13.79 8.05
N ASP A 124 -3.27 -14.59 8.96
CA ASP A 124 -3.86 -15.88 8.62
C ASP A 124 -5.17 -15.72 7.83
N ALA A 125 -6.06 -14.82 8.25
CA ALA A 125 -7.30 -14.53 7.51
C ALA A 125 -7.00 -13.88 6.15
N PHE A 126 -6.01 -12.98 6.12
CA PHE A 126 -5.53 -12.34 4.90
C PHE A 126 -5.04 -13.34 3.86
N ILE A 127 -4.23 -14.33 4.27
CA ILE A 127 -3.75 -15.38 3.36
C ILE A 127 -4.88 -16.30 2.90
N ALA A 128 -5.85 -16.62 3.76
CA ALA A 128 -7.01 -17.40 3.34
C ALA A 128 -7.79 -16.70 2.21
N ASN A 129 -7.95 -15.38 2.29
CA ASN A 129 -8.57 -14.58 1.23
C ASN A 129 -7.73 -14.56 -0.06
N VAL A 130 -6.40 -14.39 0.04
CA VAL A 130 -5.50 -14.46 -1.12
C VAL A 130 -5.60 -15.80 -1.83
N GLN A 131 -5.56 -16.90 -1.08
CA GLN A 131 -5.67 -18.25 -1.63
C GLN A 131 -7.02 -18.52 -2.28
N ALA A 132 -8.09 -17.88 -1.82
CA ALA A 132 -9.43 -18.01 -2.39
C ALA A 132 -9.64 -17.18 -3.68
N SER A 133 -8.78 -16.20 -3.97
CA SER A 133 -8.88 -15.36 -5.16
C SER A 133 -8.54 -16.11 -6.44
N ARG A 134 -9.39 -15.96 -7.46
CA ARG A 134 -9.11 -16.49 -8.81
C ARG A 134 -7.94 -15.78 -9.48
N PHE A 135 -7.81 -14.47 -9.29
CA PHE A 135 -6.67 -13.70 -9.79
C PHE A 135 -5.33 -14.28 -9.34
N TYR A 136 -5.23 -14.69 -8.07
CA TYR A 136 -4.05 -15.37 -7.53
C TYR A 136 -3.90 -16.79 -8.09
N GLN A 137 -4.95 -17.62 -8.01
CA GLN A 137 -4.91 -19.03 -8.45
C GLN A 137 -4.52 -19.17 -9.93
N ASP A 138 -5.07 -18.30 -10.78
CA ASP A 138 -4.87 -18.32 -12.23
C ASP A 138 -3.61 -17.53 -12.65
N LYS A 139 -2.86 -16.95 -11.70
CA LYS A 139 -1.64 -16.15 -11.94
C LYS A 139 -1.85 -15.00 -12.94
N GLN A 140 -2.96 -14.28 -12.83
CA GLN A 140 -3.41 -13.31 -13.83
C GLN A 140 -2.65 -11.97 -13.81
N GLY A 141 -1.80 -11.71 -12.81
CA GLY A 141 -1.03 -10.47 -12.74
C GLY A 141 -0.16 -10.36 -11.50
N VAL A 142 0.20 -9.13 -11.14
CA VAL A 142 1.11 -8.83 -10.02
C VAL A 142 0.32 -8.52 -8.75
N LEU A 143 0.53 -9.31 -7.70
CA LEU A 143 -0.09 -9.13 -6.38
C LEU A 143 0.98 -8.77 -5.34
N GLY A 144 0.95 -7.53 -4.87
CA GLY A 144 1.76 -7.03 -3.77
C GLY A 144 1.09 -7.28 -2.42
N LEU A 145 1.83 -7.82 -1.46
CA LEU A 145 1.32 -8.07 -0.10
C LEU A 145 2.02 -7.11 0.88
N ASN A 146 1.27 -6.13 1.38
CA ASN A 146 1.79 -5.08 2.27
C ASN A 146 1.69 -5.49 3.74
N ILE A 147 2.81 -5.47 4.46
CA ILE A 147 2.95 -5.95 5.84
C ILE A 147 3.31 -4.82 6.80
N GLY A 148 2.83 -4.93 8.03
CA GLY A 148 3.01 -3.93 9.08
C GLY A 148 3.07 -4.56 10.48
N LYS A 149 3.33 -3.71 11.47
CA LYS A 149 3.37 -4.05 12.88
C LYS A 149 2.01 -3.87 13.54
N ASN A 150 1.64 -4.76 14.46
CA ASN A 150 0.48 -4.55 15.33
C ASN A 150 0.63 -3.28 16.17
N ALA A 151 -0.49 -2.65 16.54
CA ALA A 151 -0.48 -1.38 17.28
C ALA A 151 0.13 -1.50 18.68
N ASP A 152 -0.08 -2.63 19.34
CA ASP A 152 0.32 -2.94 20.72
C ASP A 152 1.73 -3.53 20.83
N THR A 153 2.35 -3.96 19.72
CA THR A 153 3.73 -4.42 19.70
C THR A 153 4.68 -3.23 19.99
N PRO A 154 5.56 -3.29 21.00
CA PRO A 154 6.57 -2.26 21.25
C PRO A 154 7.49 -2.04 20.04
N ILE A 155 8.08 -0.85 19.91
CA ILE A 155 8.88 -0.51 18.72
C ILE A 155 10.16 -1.35 18.64
N GLU A 156 10.72 -1.71 19.79
CA GLU A 156 11.89 -2.56 19.96
C GLU A 156 11.64 -3.99 19.44
N ARG A 157 10.37 -4.40 19.37
CA ARG A 157 9.91 -5.69 18.85
C ARG A 157 9.23 -5.58 17.49
N ALA A 158 9.34 -4.43 16.82
CA ALA A 158 8.71 -4.22 15.52
C ALA A 158 9.14 -5.24 14.48
N ALA A 159 10.44 -5.57 14.46
CA ALA A 159 11.00 -6.53 13.52
C ALA A 159 10.32 -7.91 13.61
N ASP A 160 9.96 -8.38 14.82
CA ASP A 160 9.28 -9.67 15.03
C ASP A 160 7.98 -9.75 14.20
N ASP A 161 7.19 -8.68 14.20
CA ASP A 161 5.91 -8.63 13.48
C ASP A 161 6.14 -8.65 11.96
N TYR A 162 7.11 -7.86 11.46
CA TYR A 162 7.45 -7.85 10.04
C TYR A 162 7.97 -9.20 9.57
N LEU A 163 8.87 -9.84 10.34
CA LEU A 163 9.41 -11.15 10.01
C LEU A 163 8.32 -12.23 10.06
N HIS A 164 7.42 -12.17 11.05
CA HIS A 164 6.27 -13.07 11.12
C HIS A 164 5.38 -12.95 9.89
N CYS A 165 4.99 -11.73 9.53
CA CYS A 165 4.20 -11.50 8.33
C CYS A 165 4.95 -11.91 7.06
N LEU A 166 6.23 -11.55 6.93
CA LEU A 166 7.06 -11.91 5.77
C LEU A 166 7.03 -13.42 5.52
N ARG A 167 7.30 -14.25 6.55
CA ARG A 167 7.21 -15.71 6.45
C ARG A 167 5.87 -16.21 5.93
N LYS A 168 4.79 -15.63 6.42
CA LYS A 168 3.42 -16.03 6.08
C LYS A 168 3.03 -15.62 4.67
N VAL A 169 3.41 -14.42 4.24
CA VAL A 169 2.99 -13.85 2.94
C VAL A 169 3.91 -14.25 1.78
N TYR A 170 5.17 -14.57 2.06
CA TYR A 170 6.19 -14.88 1.04
C TYR A 170 5.72 -15.87 -0.04
N PRO A 171 5.08 -17.02 0.30
CA PRO A 171 4.71 -18.02 -0.70
C PRO A 171 3.67 -17.52 -1.73
N TYR A 172 2.92 -16.48 -1.38
CA TYR A 172 1.73 -16.02 -2.12
C TYR A 172 1.95 -14.66 -2.82
N ALA A 173 3.00 -13.93 -2.44
CA ALA A 173 3.31 -12.62 -2.98
C ALA A 173 4.04 -12.68 -4.32
N SER A 174 3.70 -11.76 -5.23
CA SER A 174 4.59 -11.35 -6.32
C SER A 174 5.73 -10.47 -5.79
N TYR A 175 5.41 -9.54 -4.89
CA TYR A 175 6.38 -8.78 -4.09
C TYR A 175 5.78 -8.46 -2.72
N VAL A 176 6.62 -8.19 -1.72
CA VAL A 176 6.21 -7.83 -0.36
C VAL A 176 6.56 -6.37 -0.09
N THR A 177 5.60 -5.62 0.45
CA THR A 177 5.83 -4.23 0.86
C THR A 177 5.99 -4.15 2.37
N VAL A 178 7.13 -3.63 2.84
CA VAL A 178 7.38 -3.34 4.26
C VAL A 178 6.95 -1.91 4.53
N ASN A 179 5.86 -1.73 5.29
CA ASN A 179 5.31 -0.41 5.59
C ASN A 179 5.77 0.10 6.95
N ILE A 180 6.70 1.07 6.94
CA ILE A 180 7.18 1.78 8.14
C ILE A 180 6.69 3.24 8.22
N SER A 181 5.77 3.64 7.34
CA SER A 181 5.47 5.06 7.08
C SER A 181 4.07 5.51 7.50
N SER A 182 3.25 4.61 8.05
CA SER A 182 1.92 4.95 8.58
C SER A 182 2.02 6.04 9.66
N PRO A 183 1.34 7.19 9.51
CA PRO A 183 1.22 8.18 10.59
C PRO A 183 0.28 7.74 11.72
N ASN A 184 -0.46 6.65 11.49
CA ASN A 184 -1.60 6.26 12.32
C ASN A 184 -1.26 5.13 13.31
N THR A 185 -0.02 4.66 13.28
CA THR A 185 0.52 3.67 14.22
C THR A 185 1.58 4.36 15.04
N LYS A 186 1.38 4.45 16.36
CA LYS A 186 2.25 5.20 17.27
C LYS A 186 3.72 4.79 17.05
N ASN A 187 4.59 5.80 16.95
CA ASN A 187 6.03 5.67 16.82
C ASN A 187 6.55 4.89 15.58
N LEU A 188 5.69 4.48 14.63
CA LEU A 188 6.14 3.64 13.52
C LEU A 188 7.20 4.31 12.65
N ARG A 189 7.04 5.62 12.42
CA ARG A 189 7.97 6.42 11.63
C ARG A 189 9.36 6.56 12.27
N GLN A 190 9.53 6.20 13.54
CA GLN A 190 10.85 6.13 14.19
C GLN A 190 11.73 5.04 13.58
N LEU A 191 11.14 4.02 12.95
CA LEU A 191 11.90 2.99 12.19
C LEU A 191 12.57 3.55 10.92
N GLN A 192 12.34 4.81 10.56
CA GLN A 192 13.09 5.50 9.50
C GLN A 192 14.38 6.14 10.03
N GLY A 193 14.64 6.08 11.35
CA GLY A 193 15.93 6.44 11.93
C GLY A 193 17.05 5.54 11.43
N GLU A 194 18.27 6.08 11.30
CA GLU A 194 19.38 5.41 10.62
C GLU A 194 19.69 4.03 11.21
N SER A 195 19.86 3.94 12.54
CA SER A 195 20.17 2.69 13.25
C SER A 195 19.04 1.66 13.18
N GLU A 196 17.81 2.10 13.39
CA GLU A 196 16.62 1.26 13.42
C GLU A 196 16.31 0.70 12.04
N LEU A 197 16.44 1.55 11.01
CA LEU A 197 16.25 1.15 9.63
C LEU A 197 17.32 0.14 9.21
N ASP A 198 18.58 0.40 9.51
CA ASP A 198 19.69 -0.49 9.13
C ASP A 198 19.51 -1.89 9.74
N SER A 199 19.19 -1.95 11.04
CA SER A 199 18.89 -3.21 11.74
C SER A 199 17.67 -3.94 11.18
N LEU A 200 16.59 -3.22 10.88
CA LEU A 200 15.37 -3.81 10.31
C LEU A 200 15.62 -4.38 8.91
N LEU A 201 16.30 -3.62 8.04
CA LEU A 201 16.59 -4.05 6.66
C LEU A 201 17.53 -5.26 6.63
N ALA A 202 18.53 -5.32 7.51
CA ALA A 202 19.42 -6.48 7.65
C ALA A 202 18.63 -7.75 7.95
N GLN A 203 17.76 -7.72 8.97
CA GLN A 203 16.93 -8.86 9.38
C GLN A 203 15.94 -9.28 8.29
N LEU A 204 15.30 -8.31 7.63
CA LEU A 204 14.39 -8.58 6.52
C LEU A 204 15.11 -9.24 5.35
N LYS A 205 16.33 -8.78 5.02
CA LYS A 205 17.09 -9.34 3.92
C LYS A 205 17.57 -10.76 4.21
N GLU A 206 18.06 -11.01 5.42
CA GLU A 206 18.44 -12.34 5.87
C GLU A 206 17.26 -13.32 5.77
N GLU A 207 16.09 -12.92 6.27
CA GLU A 207 14.89 -13.75 6.23
C GLU A 207 14.38 -13.95 4.79
N GLN A 208 14.44 -12.92 3.95
CA GLN A 208 14.09 -13.03 2.53
C GLN A 208 14.97 -14.06 1.81
N LEU A 209 16.28 -14.08 2.07
CA LEU A 209 17.21 -15.04 1.49
C LEU A 209 16.95 -16.46 1.99
N ARG A 210 16.67 -16.63 3.28
CA ARG A 210 16.28 -17.92 3.88
C ARG A 210 15.01 -18.45 3.24
N LEU A 211 13.99 -17.60 3.07
CA LEU A 211 12.73 -17.95 2.42
C LEU A 211 12.92 -18.23 0.92
N ALA A 212 13.80 -17.49 0.24
CA ALA A 212 14.11 -17.73 -1.17
C ALA A 212 14.70 -19.13 -1.38
N ASP A 213 15.62 -19.55 -0.51
CA ASP A 213 16.18 -20.90 -0.53
C ASP A 213 15.13 -21.97 -0.18
N GLN A 214 14.34 -21.73 0.87
CA GLN A 214 13.27 -22.64 1.30
C GLN A 214 12.23 -22.89 0.20
N HIS A 215 11.82 -21.84 -0.52
CA HIS A 215 10.78 -21.91 -1.55
C HIS A 215 11.33 -22.08 -2.97
N LYS A 216 12.66 -22.06 -3.16
CA LYS A 216 13.34 -22.07 -4.47
C LYS A 216 12.79 -21.01 -5.42
N ARG A 217 12.40 -19.85 -4.86
CA ARG A 217 11.79 -18.73 -5.57
C ARG A 217 12.10 -17.45 -4.84
N TYR A 218 12.66 -16.48 -5.55
CA TYR A 218 12.92 -15.15 -5.01
C TYR A 218 11.68 -14.26 -5.11
N VAL A 219 11.22 -13.72 -3.98
CA VAL A 219 10.15 -12.70 -3.91
C VAL A 219 10.77 -11.36 -3.51
N PRO A 220 10.70 -10.33 -4.37
CA PRO A 220 11.21 -8.99 -4.05
C PRO A 220 10.53 -8.35 -2.83
N VAL A 221 11.31 -7.59 -2.06
CA VAL A 221 10.85 -6.79 -0.93
C VAL A 221 11.06 -5.30 -1.24
N ALA A 222 10.00 -4.51 -1.09
CA ALA A 222 10.03 -3.06 -1.27
C ALA A 222 9.74 -2.32 0.05
N LEU A 223 10.46 -1.24 0.33
CA LEU A 223 10.23 -0.41 1.51
C LEU A 223 9.27 0.74 1.18
N LYS A 224 8.21 0.95 1.95
CA LYS A 224 7.27 2.09 1.77
C LYS A 224 7.54 3.21 2.77
N ILE A 225 7.88 4.39 2.27
CA ILE A 225 8.33 5.54 3.06
C ILE A 225 7.31 6.69 3.11
N ALA A 226 7.47 7.60 4.07
CA ALA A 226 6.61 8.78 4.20
C ALA A 226 7.09 9.92 3.28
N PRO A 227 6.21 10.84 2.88
CA PRO A 227 6.60 12.07 2.17
C PRO A 227 7.17 13.13 3.12
N ASP A 228 6.94 12.99 4.43
CA ASP A 228 7.34 13.94 5.46
C ASP A 228 8.79 13.69 5.91
N ILE A 229 9.73 13.74 4.96
CA ILE A 229 11.17 13.53 5.18
C ILE A 229 12.00 14.55 4.40
N ASP A 230 13.13 14.97 4.95
CA ASP A 230 14.06 15.89 4.30
C ASP A 230 15.08 15.18 3.38
N GLY A 231 15.92 15.95 2.69
CA GLY A 231 16.90 15.42 1.74
C GLY A 231 17.97 14.53 2.37
N ASP A 232 18.42 14.83 3.59
CA ASP A 232 19.42 14.02 4.28
C ASP A 232 18.81 12.69 4.74
N GLN A 233 17.56 12.72 5.21
CA GLN A 233 16.80 11.50 5.50
C GLN A 233 16.59 10.64 4.24
N VAL A 234 16.28 11.24 3.09
CA VAL A 234 16.17 10.51 1.81
C VAL A 234 17.51 9.86 1.44
N ARG A 235 18.62 10.58 1.56
CA ARG A 235 19.97 10.05 1.30
C ARG A 235 20.29 8.86 2.22
N ASN A 236 19.99 8.98 3.51
CA ASN A 236 20.25 7.92 4.49
C ASN A 236 19.42 6.66 4.17
N ILE A 237 18.14 6.83 3.85
CA ILE A 237 17.27 5.73 3.41
C ILE A 237 17.81 5.10 2.13
N ALA A 238 18.13 5.89 1.11
CA ALA A 238 18.67 5.39 -0.16
C ALA A 238 19.96 4.58 0.04
N GLY A 239 20.88 5.10 0.85
CA GLY A 239 22.11 4.40 1.22
C GLY A 239 21.84 3.07 1.93
N ALA A 240 20.91 3.03 2.89
CA ALA A 240 20.53 1.81 3.59
C ALA A 240 19.92 0.76 2.64
N LEU A 241 19.04 1.18 1.73
CA LEU A 241 18.44 0.28 0.73
C LEU A 241 19.50 -0.37 -0.17
N LEU A 242 20.50 0.41 -0.61
CA LEU A 242 21.61 -0.10 -1.43
C LEU A 242 22.52 -1.04 -0.62
N ARG A 243 22.91 -0.66 0.60
CA ARG A 243 23.76 -1.48 1.48
C ARG A 243 23.14 -2.86 1.75
N HIS A 244 21.86 -2.90 2.06
CA HIS A 244 21.12 -4.12 2.38
C HIS A 244 20.52 -4.82 1.14
N LYS A 245 20.75 -4.28 -0.06
CA LYS A 245 20.27 -4.85 -1.33
C LYS A 245 18.75 -5.09 -1.32
N ILE A 246 17.98 -4.12 -0.81
CA ILE A 246 16.52 -4.13 -0.90
C ILE A 246 16.11 -3.96 -2.35
N ASP A 247 14.98 -4.55 -2.77
CA ASP A 247 14.67 -4.68 -4.19
C ASP A 247 13.97 -3.47 -4.79
N GLY A 248 13.35 -2.63 -3.96
CA GLY A 248 12.61 -1.46 -4.41
C GLY A 248 12.19 -0.53 -3.28
N VAL A 249 11.72 0.66 -3.64
CA VAL A 249 11.16 1.64 -2.71
C VAL A 249 9.82 2.14 -3.24
N ILE A 250 8.84 2.29 -2.35
CA ILE A 250 7.53 2.86 -2.65
C ILE A 250 7.46 4.24 -2.00
N ALA A 251 7.40 5.26 -2.85
CA ALA A 251 7.41 6.66 -2.47
C ALA A 251 6.14 7.31 -3.03
N THR A 252 5.14 7.66 -2.22
CA THR A 252 5.13 7.74 -0.77
C THR A 252 3.79 7.29 -0.15
N ASN A 253 3.79 7.23 1.17
CA ASN A 253 2.57 7.17 1.98
C ASN A 253 1.92 8.56 2.08
N THR A 254 0.92 8.67 2.93
CA THR A 254 0.20 9.91 3.27
C THR A 254 1.06 10.91 4.06
N THR A 255 0.75 12.21 3.93
CA THR A 255 1.45 13.33 4.61
C THR A 255 0.75 13.77 5.89
N LEU A 256 1.53 14.26 6.87
CA LEU A 256 1.01 14.98 8.03
C LEU A 256 0.81 16.49 7.78
N SER A 257 1.35 17.02 6.68
CA SER A 257 1.16 18.43 6.30
C SER A 257 -0.31 18.78 6.12
N ARG A 258 -0.68 20.00 6.51
CA ARG A 258 -2.04 20.57 6.40
C ARG A 258 -2.11 21.86 5.61
N THR A 259 -0.98 22.36 5.12
CA THR A 259 -0.90 23.64 4.40
C THR A 259 -1.89 23.73 3.24
N ALA A 260 -2.08 22.64 2.50
CA ALA A 260 -2.97 22.60 1.32
C ALA A 260 -4.47 22.49 1.65
N VAL A 261 -4.84 22.22 2.90
CA VAL A 261 -6.24 21.98 3.31
C VAL A 261 -6.68 22.85 4.49
N GLN A 262 -5.86 23.82 4.87
CA GLN A 262 -6.13 24.72 5.99
C GLN A 262 -7.46 25.48 5.78
N GLY A 263 -8.28 25.51 6.81
CA GLY A 263 -9.61 26.16 6.78
C GLY A 263 -10.68 25.40 5.99
N MET A 264 -10.36 24.25 5.38
CA MET A 264 -11.37 23.39 4.75
C MET A 264 -12.10 22.54 5.80
N GLN A 265 -13.31 22.10 5.47
CA GLN A 265 -14.00 21.11 6.29
C GLN A 265 -13.14 19.85 6.44
N HIS A 266 -12.98 19.39 7.67
CA HIS A 266 -12.09 18.29 8.06
C HIS A 266 -10.58 18.54 7.84
N GLY A 267 -10.15 19.74 7.44
CA GLY A 267 -8.74 20.08 7.22
C GLY A 267 -7.86 19.84 8.45
N GLU A 268 -8.41 20.07 9.64
CA GLU A 268 -7.70 19.91 10.92
C GLU A 268 -7.82 18.49 11.53
N GLU A 269 -8.45 17.54 10.85
CA GLU A 269 -8.58 16.18 11.37
C GLU A 269 -7.21 15.50 11.50
N ALA A 270 -7.04 14.74 12.59
CA ALA A 270 -5.83 13.93 12.79
C ALA A 270 -5.76 12.78 11.79
N GLY A 271 -4.53 12.44 11.35
CA GLY A 271 -4.25 11.31 10.47
C GLY A 271 -3.37 11.68 9.27
N GLY A 272 -3.26 10.78 8.30
CA GLY A 272 -2.55 11.03 7.05
C GLY A 272 -3.46 11.63 5.97
N LEU A 273 -3.00 12.69 5.31
CA LEU A 273 -3.62 13.32 4.14
C LEU A 273 -3.12 12.67 2.85
N SER A 274 -4.04 12.34 1.94
CA SER A 274 -3.77 11.79 0.60
C SER A 274 -4.53 12.55 -0.49
N GLY A 275 -4.28 12.19 -1.75
CA GLY A 275 -4.93 12.78 -2.93
C GLY A 275 -4.10 13.93 -3.50
N ALA A 276 -4.72 14.81 -4.29
CA ALA A 276 -4.03 15.92 -4.94
C ALA A 276 -3.09 16.75 -4.01
N PRO A 277 -3.38 16.96 -2.70
CA PRO A 277 -2.51 17.70 -1.80
C PRO A 277 -1.12 17.09 -1.55
N VAL A 278 -0.95 15.78 -1.72
CA VAL A 278 0.35 15.11 -1.45
C VAL A 278 1.24 15.01 -2.70
N PHE A 279 0.68 15.28 -3.89
CA PHE A 279 1.33 15.08 -5.19
C PHE A 279 2.74 15.68 -5.27
N GLU A 280 2.92 16.96 -4.93
CA GLU A 280 4.23 17.62 -5.03
C GLU A 280 5.23 17.17 -3.97
N LEU A 281 4.77 16.82 -2.76
CA LEU A 281 5.63 16.26 -1.71
C LEU A 281 6.15 14.89 -2.14
N SER A 282 5.25 14.03 -2.64
CA SER A 282 5.62 12.71 -3.17
C SER A 282 6.60 12.82 -4.34
N ASN A 283 6.34 13.69 -5.31
CA ASN A 283 7.25 13.90 -6.45
C ASN A 283 8.62 14.46 -6.03
N THR A 284 8.67 15.30 -5.00
CA THR A 284 9.94 15.79 -4.46
C THR A 284 10.77 14.65 -3.87
N VAL A 285 10.16 13.79 -3.05
CA VAL A 285 10.83 12.59 -2.51
C VAL A 285 11.26 11.63 -3.62
N ILE A 286 10.43 11.41 -4.64
CA ILE A 286 10.77 10.56 -5.80
C ILE A 286 11.99 11.12 -6.56
N ARG A 287 12.05 12.43 -6.81
CA ARG A 287 13.20 13.07 -7.48
C ARG A 287 14.49 12.91 -6.68
N LEU A 288 14.42 13.12 -5.36
CA LEU A 288 15.56 12.95 -4.46
C LEU A 288 16.03 11.49 -4.43
N LEU A 289 15.10 10.54 -4.28
CA LEU A 289 15.42 9.11 -4.36
C LEU A 289 16.05 8.74 -5.70
N LYS A 290 15.54 9.27 -6.82
CA LYS A 290 16.10 8.99 -8.14
C LYS A 290 17.53 9.52 -8.29
N ALA A 291 17.84 10.68 -7.71
CA ALA A 291 19.18 11.24 -7.70
C ALA A 291 20.17 10.38 -6.89
N GLU A 292 19.73 9.86 -5.73
CA GLU A 292 20.57 9.04 -4.84
C GLU A 292 20.70 7.57 -5.30
N LEU A 293 19.64 6.99 -5.88
CA LEU A 293 19.60 5.56 -6.28
C LEU A 293 20.04 5.31 -7.73
N GLY A 294 19.97 6.32 -8.59
CA GLY A 294 20.21 6.15 -10.03
C GLY A 294 19.33 5.05 -10.63
N ASP A 295 19.93 4.12 -11.37
CA ASP A 295 19.24 2.96 -11.95
C ASP A 295 19.43 1.67 -11.13
N ALA A 296 20.09 1.74 -9.97
CA ALA A 296 20.41 0.58 -9.15
C ALA A 296 19.17 -0.02 -8.45
N LEU A 297 18.16 0.81 -8.15
CA LEU A 297 16.99 0.40 -7.38
C LEU A 297 15.72 1.10 -7.91
N PRO A 298 14.67 0.35 -8.30
CA PRO A 298 13.46 0.92 -8.86
C PRO A 298 12.58 1.60 -7.80
N ILE A 299 11.87 2.64 -8.24
CA ILE A 299 10.93 3.43 -7.42
C ILE A 299 9.50 3.19 -7.93
N ILE A 300 8.59 2.80 -7.04
CA ILE A 300 7.14 2.80 -7.31
C ILE A 300 6.56 4.10 -6.74
N GLY A 301 6.14 5.00 -7.64
CA GLY A 301 5.55 6.30 -7.29
C GLY A 301 4.09 6.19 -6.84
N VAL A 302 3.75 6.81 -5.71
CA VAL A 302 2.39 6.88 -5.13
C VAL A 302 2.23 8.24 -4.46
N GLY A 303 1.12 8.96 -4.68
CA GLY A 303 0.90 10.26 -4.07
C GLY A 303 -0.13 11.10 -4.78
#